data_AF-A0AAU9F5X7-F1
#
_entry.id   AF-A0AAU9F5X7-F1
#
_cell.length_a   1.000
_cell.length_b   1.000
_cell.length_c   1.000
_cell.angle_alpha   90.00
_cell.angle_beta   90.00
_cell.angle_gamma   90.00
#
_symmetry.space_group_name_H-M   'P 1'
#
loop_
_entity.id
_entity.type
_entity.pdbx_description
1 polymer ?
#
loop_
_entity_poly.entity_id
_entity_poly.type
_entity_poly.pdbx_seq_one_letter_code
_entity_poly.pdbx_strand_id
1 'polypeptide(L)'
;MSLLSAFARLGLQRGGVVSSAVARCLHTTPVLCAEPLKKKKKLDPQVIKQREDRRKKKIEKQIRRLEKNARQLKPVEELEVPLELIDENDKRQRKLTPLGSAEVEERALLKKEWARFKHDERVADFQIIDRLVQSQNKALEELRRESEDLYQAAIEVDLQLLPVTLKGPVSTPPIKNYASPDGDYIHQSMKWE
;
A
#
# COMPACT_ATOMS: atom_id res chain seq x y z
N MET A 1 9.61 5.22 -87.78
CA MET A 1 11.08 5.36 -87.86
C MET A 1 11.64 5.21 -86.45
N SER A 2 12.40 4.21 -85.99
CA SER A 2 12.91 2.93 -86.50
C SER A 2 13.36 2.17 -85.23
N LEU A 3 12.89 0.93 -85.00
CA LEU A 3 13.29 0.09 -83.85
C LEU A 3 14.56 -0.75 -84.11
N LEU A 4 15.34 -0.43 -85.14
CA LEU A 4 16.40 -1.32 -85.64
C LEU A 4 17.82 -0.74 -85.58
N SER A 5 18.04 0.48 -85.07
CA SER A 5 19.29 1.21 -85.28
C SER A 5 20.34 1.18 -84.17
N ALA A 6 20.19 0.41 -83.08
CA ALA A 6 21.23 0.41 -82.03
C ALA A 6 21.58 -0.95 -81.41
N PHE A 7 21.05 -2.06 -81.92
CA PHE A 7 21.62 -3.40 -81.66
C PHE A 7 22.97 -3.64 -82.39
N ALA A 8 23.62 -2.59 -82.89
CA ALA A 8 24.76 -2.67 -83.78
C ALA A 8 26.10 -2.19 -83.18
N ARG A 9 26.13 -1.66 -81.95
CA ARG A 9 27.34 -1.10 -81.30
C ARG A 9 27.17 -1.26 -79.79
N LEU A 10 27.64 -2.30 -79.12
CA LEU A 10 29.03 -2.55 -78.69
C LEU A 10 28.92 -3.93 -77.98
N GLY A 11 29.53 -5.03 -78.41
CA GLY A 11 30.91 -5.18 -78.84
C GLY A 11 31.67 -5.92 -77.74
N LEU A 12 31.51 -7.25 -77.67
CA LEU A 12 32.43 -8.13 -76.93
C LEU A 12 33.78 -8.04 -77.64
N GLN A 13 34.72 -7.27 -77.10
CA GLN A 13 36.12 -7.40 -77.47
C GLN A 13 36.94 -8.00 -76.34
N ARG A 14 37.64 -9.05 -76.74
CA ARG A 14 38.40 -10.01 -75.97
C ARG A 14 39.59 -9.33 -75.29
N GLY A 15 39.48 -9.09 -73.99
CA GLY A 15 40.64 -9.14 -73.10
C GLY A 15 40.90 -10.61 -72.80
N GLY A 16 41.93 -11.16 -73.43
CA GLY A 16 42.30 -12.56 -73.29
C GLY A 16 42.59 -12.94 -71.84
N VAL A 17 42.00 -14.07 -71.45
CA VAL A 17 42.54 -15.12 -70.57
C VAL A 17 43.21 -14.62 -69.29
N VAL A 18 42.52 -14.77 -68.16
CA VAL A 18 42.87 -15.72 -67.09
C VAL A 18 41.89 -15.49 -65.92
N SER A 19 41.54 -16.59 -65.27
CA SER A 19 40.95 -16.70 -63.94
C SER A 19 39.45 -16.93 -63.89
N SER A 20 39.17 -18.17 -63.52
CA SER A 20 37.90 -18.72 -63.13
C SER A 20 37.25 -17.93 -61.99
N ALA A 21 35.94 -17.76 -62.17
CA ALA A 21 34.94 -18.01 -61.14
C ALA A 21 34.89 -17.09 -59.92
N VAL A 22 34.45 -15.82 -60.07
CA VAL A 22 33.59 -15.17 -59.06
C VAL A 22 32.68 -14.11 -59.71
N ALA A 23 31.55 -14.53 -60.27
CA ALA A 23 30.40 -13.66 -60.50
C ALA A 23 29.10 -14.45 -60.29
N ARG A 24 29.01 -15.17 -59.15
CA ARG A 24 27.81 -15.90 -58.71
C ARG A 24 26.98 -15.09 -57.72
N CYS A 25 26.73 -13.81 -58.00
CA CYS A 25 25.93 -12.95 -57.10
C CYS A 25 24.97 -11.99 -57.84
N LEU A 26 24.38 -12.41 -58.96
CA LEU A 26 23.17 -11.75 -59.47
C LEU A 26 22.01 -12.73 -59.38
N HIS A 27 21.27 -12.65 -58.27
CA HIS A 27 19.99 -13.33 -58.11
C HIS A 27 18.88 -12.39 -58.59
N THR A 28 18.42 -12.58 -59.82
CA THR A 28 17.21 -11.90 -60.32
C THR A 28 16.01 -12.73 -59.90
N THR A 29 15.32 -12.34 -58.82
CA THR A 29 14.02 -12.94 -58.51
C THR A 29 13.02 -12.55 -59.60
N PRO A 30 12.20 -13.49 -60.11
CA PRO A 30 11.08 -13.11 -60.97
C PRO A 30 10.13 -12.21 -60.15
N VAL A 31 9.66 -11.11 -60.74
CA VAL A 31 8.60 -10.30 -60.15
C VAL A 31 7.35 -11.17 -60.10
N LEU A 32 7.09 -11.79 -58.95
CA LEU A 32 5.83 -12.47 -58.70
C LEU A 32 4.77 -11.38 -58.61
N CYS A 33 4.05 -11.17 -59.70
CA CYS A 33 2.82 -10.37 -59.76
C CYS A 33 1.73 -11.07 -58.93
N ALA A 34 1.90 -11.13 -57.60
CA ALA A 34 0.90 -11.64 -56.69
C ALA A 34 -0.39 -10.85 -56.88
N GLU A 35 -1.54 -11.53 -56.89
CA GLU A 35 -2.82 -10.83 -56.95
C GLU A 35 -2.90 -9.82 -55.78
N PRO A 36 -3.48 -8.63 -55.99
CA PRO A 36 -3.65 -7.67 -54.91
C PRO A 36 -4.27 -8.34 -53.68
N LEU A 37 -3.59 -8.24 -52.53
CA LEU A 37 -3.97 -8.93 -51.31
C LEU A 37 -5.46 -8.66 -51.00
N LYS A 38 -6.27 -9.73 -50.93
CA LYS A 38 -7.72 -9.60 -50.68
C LYS A 38 -7.96 -8.71 -49.46
N LYS A 39 -8.76 -7.65 -49.63
CA LYS A 39 -9.11 -6.71 -48.56
C LYS A 39 -9.65 -7.49 -47.37
N LYS A 40 -9.04 -7.32 -46.20
CA LYS A 40 -9.52 -7.94 -44.96
C LYS A 40 -10.97 -7.51 -44.75
N LYS A 41 -11.88 -8.49 -44.71
CA LYS A 41 -13.30 -8.24 -44.44
C LYS A 41 -13.45 -7.73 -43.02
N LYS A 42 -14.23 -6.66 -42.84
CA LYS A 42 -14.59 -6.15 -41.51
C LYS A 42 -15.36 -7.25 -40.80
N LEU A 43 -14.98 -7.54 -39.56
CA LEU A 43 -15.69 -8.51 -38.72
C LEU A 43 -17.13 -8.03 -38.49
N ASP A 44 -18.06 -8.97 -38.42
CA ASP A 44 -19.45 -8.67 -38.17
C ASP A 44 -19.60 -7.88 -36.85
N PRO A 45 -20.46 -6.84 -36.82
CA PRO A 45 -20.63 -5.99 -35.65
C PRO A 45 -21.05 -6.79 -34.40
N GLN A 46 -21.80 -7.88 -34.58
CA GLN A 46 -22.22 -8.77 -33.50
C GLN A 46 -21.06 -9.56 -32.90
N VAL A 47 -20.07 -9.97 -33.70
CA VAL A 47 -18.87 -10.67 -33.22
C VAL A 47 -17.96 -9.73 -32.44
N ILE A 48 -17.87 -8.45 -32.84
CA ILE A 48 -17.12 -7.41 -32.12
C ILE A 48 -17.77 -7.16 -30.75
N LYS A 49 -19.10 -6.95 -30.71
CA LYS A 49 -19.85 -6.76 -29.46
C LYS A 49 -19.70 -7.94 -28.50
N GLN A 50 -19.78 -9.17 -29.00
CA GLN A 50 -19.57 -10.37 -28.18
C GLN A 50 -18.14 -10.45 -27.61
N ARG A 51 -17.11 -10.05 -28.37
CA ARG A 51 -15.72 -10.01 -27.88
C ARG A 51 -15.55 -8.95 -26.79
N GLU A 52 -16.15 -7.78 -26.97
CA GLU A 52 -16.14 -6.70 -25.98
C GLU A 52 -16.88 -7.10 -24.70
N ASP A 53 -18.07 -7.70 -24.81
CA ASP A 53 -18.84 -8.16 -23.65
C ASP A 53 -18.10 -9.27 -22.89
N ARG A 54 -17.40 -10.17 -23.59
CA ARG A 54 -16.52 -11.16 -22.97
C ARG A 54 -15.34 -10.50 -22.25
N ARG A 55 -14.75 -9.45 -22.81
CA ARG A 55 -13.65 -8.69 -22.19
C ARG A 55 -14.14 -7.94 -20.94
N LYS A 56 -15.29 -7.26 -21.02
CA LYS A 56 -15.94 -6.56 -19.90
C LYS A 56 -16.22 -7.52 -18.74
N LYS A 57 -16.86 -8.66 -19.01
CA LYS A 57 -17.15 -9.68 -17.98
C LYS A 57 -15.88 -10.26 -17.34
N LYS A 58 -14.78 -10.41 -18.09
CA LYS A 58 -13.50 -10.85 -17.53
C LYS A 58 -12.90 -9.81 -16.60
N ILE A 59 -12.88 -8.55 -17.02
CA ILE A 59 -12.37 -7.43 -16.22
C ILE A 59 -13.22 -7.25 -14.97
N GLU A 60 -14.54 -7.29 -15.08
CA GLU A 60 -15.45 -7.18 -13.94
C GLU A 60 -15.22 -8.30 -12.92
N LYS A 61 -15.04 -9.55 -13.37
CA LYS A 61 -14.70 -10.66 -12.47
C LYS A 61 -13.34 -10.47 -11.80
N GLN A 62 -12.35 -9.92 -12.50
CA GLN A 62 -11.03 -9.63 -11.93
C GLN A 62 -11.12 -8.51 -10.89
N ILE A 63 -11.85 -7.43 -11.19
CA ILE A 63 -12.13 -6.34 -10.24
C ILE A 63 -12.80 -6.91 -8.99
N ARG A 64 -13.87 -7.70 -9.13
CA ARG A 64 -14.56 -8.33 -7.97
C ARG A 64 -13.66 -9.25 -7.13
N ARG A 65 -12.60 -9.83 -7.72
CA ARG A 65 -11.62 -10.64 -6.97
C ARG A 65 -10.62 -9.77 -6.23
N LEU A 66 -10.10 -8.73 -6.89
CA LEU A 66 -9.17 -7.77 -6.30
C LEU A 66 -9.83 -6.98 -5.17
N GLU A 67 -11.08 -6.55 -5.34
CA GLU A 67 -11.87 -5.87 -4.30
C GLU A 67 -12.10 -6.74 -3.05
N LYS A 68 -12.25 -8.06 -3.23
CA LYS A 68 -12.37 -8.98 -2.10
C LYS A 68 -11.06 -9.13 -1.35
N ASN A 69 -9.93 -9.20 -2.05
CA ASN A 69 -8.61 -9.28 -1.43
C ASN A 69 -8.25 -7.95 -0.73
N ALA A 70 -8.45 -6.80 -1.39
CA ALA A 70 -8.13 -5.48 -0.82
C ALA A 70 -8.86 -5.14 0.49
N ARG A 71 -9.97 -5.84 0.80
CA ARG A 71 -10.70 -5.71 2.07
C ARG A 71 -10.20 -6.62 3.19
N GLN A 72 -9.33 -7.57 2.89
CA GLN A 72 -8.72 -8.42 3.91
C GLN A 72 -7.71 -7.58 4.68
N LEU A 73 -7.95 -7.42 5.98
CA LEU A 73 -7.03 -6.71 6.86
C LEU A 73 -5.79 -7.58 7.08
N LYS A 74 -4.64 -6.94 7.26
CA LYS A 74 -3.43 -7.64 7.69
C LYS A 74 -3.69 -8.24 9.08
N PRO A 75 -3.28 -9.49 9.33
CA PRO A 75 -3.40 -10.09 10.66
C PRO A 75 -2.55 -9.30 11.67
N VAL A 76 -3.00 -9.27 12.92
CA VAL A 76 -2.31 -8.59 14.02
C VAL A 76 -1.56 -9.65 14.82
N GLU A 77 -0.26 -9.79 14.52
CA GLU A 77 0.60 -10.82 15.10
C GLU A 77 0.61 -10.81 16.63
N GLU A 78 0.58 -9.63 17.26
CA GLU A 78 0.60 -9.48 18.73
C GLU A 78 -0.65 -10.03 19.43
N LEU A 79 -1.78 -10.17 18.72
CA LEU A 79 -3.02 -10.71 19.28
C LEU A 79 -3.06 -12.25 19.21
N GLU A 80 -2.27 -12.86 18.33
CA GLU A 80 -2.26 -14.30 18.11
C GLU A 80 -1.10 -14.94 18.89
N VAL A 81 -1.35 -16.10 19.51
CA VAL A 81 -0.29 -16.85 20.18
C VAL A 81 0.50 -17.64 19.13
N PRO A 82 1.84 -17.48 19.04
CA PRO A 82 2.66 -18.26 18.13
C PRO A 82 2.49 -19.77 18.35
N LEU A 83 2.36 -20.52 17.26
CA LEU A 83 2.14 -21.98 17.30
C LEU A 83 3.27 -22.71 18.03
N GLU A 84 4.51 -22.24 17.90
CA GLU A 84 5.69 -22.79 18.58
C GLU A 84 5.52 -22.81 20.12
N LEU A 85 4.88 -21.78 20.69
CA LEU A 85 4.66 -21.71 22.14
C LEU A 85 3.59 -22.69 22.61
N ILE A 86 2.64 -23.03 21.73
CA ILE A 86 1.61 -24.02 22.01
C ILE A 86 2.23 -25.42 22.01
N ASP A 87 3.05 -25.72 21.00
CA ASP A 87 3.72 -27.03 20.88
C ASP A 87 4.77 -27.26 21.98
N GLU A 88 5.47 -26.20 22.39
CA GLU A 88 6.51 -26.27 23.44
C GLU A 88 5.99 -25.99 24.85
N ASN A 89 4.67 -25.87 25.04
CA ASN A 89 4.07 -25.48 26.31
C ASN A 89 4.55 -26.39 27.45
N ASP A 90 4.50 -27.72 27.28
CA ASP A 90 4.91 -28.68 28.30
C ASP A 90 6.39 -28.55 28.72
N LYS A 91 7.25 -28.09 27.79
CA LYS A 91 8.69 -27.90 28.05
C LYS A 91 8.98 -26.55 28.70
N ARG A 92 8.24 -25.50 28.32
CA ARG A 92 8.44 -24.12 28.78
C ARG A 92 7.62 -23.76 30.02
N GLN A 93 6.61 -24.56 30.36
CA GLN A 93 5.71 -24.29 31.47
C GLN A 93 6.45 -24.36 32.81
N ARG A 94 6.41 -23.26 33.57
CA ARG A 94 6.95 -23.20 34.93
C ARG A 94 5.92 -23.80 35.89
N LYS A 95 6.31 -24.84 36.63
CA LYS A 95 5.48 -25.42 37.72
C LYS A 95 5.55 -24.51 38.93
N LEU A 96 4.49 -23.74 39.17
CA LEU A 96 4.38 -22.83 40.31
C LEU A 96 3.82 -23.56 41.52
N THR A 97 4.37 -23.27 42.70
CA THR A 97 3.84 -23.73 43.98
C THR A 97 2.48 -23.05 44.25
N PRO A 98 1.46 -23.75 44.78
CA PRO A 98 0.23 -23.11 45.20
C PRO A 98 0.51 -22.06 46.28
N LEU A 99 -0.18 -20.92 46.18
CA LEU A 99 -0.03 -19.82 47.13
C LEU A 99 -0.58 -20.21 48.51
N GLY A 100 0.05 -19.70 49.56
CA GLY A 100 -0.48 -19.84 50.92
C GLY A 100 -1.79 -19.05 51.09
N SER A 101 -2.65 -19.46 52.02
CA SER A 101 -3.92 -18.76 52.29
C SER A 101 -3.70 -17.29 52.67
N ALA A 102 -2.70 -17.00 53.49
CA ALA A 102 -2.33 -15.63 53.89
C ALA A 102 -1.96 -14.76 52.67
N GLU A 103 -1.14 -15.26 51.74
CA GLU A 103 -0.75 -14.53 50.53
C GLU A 103 -1.94 -14.24 49.61
N VAL A 104 -2.90 -15.18 49.54
CA VAL A 104 -4.13 -14.99 48.76
C VAL A 104 -5.00 -13.90 49.36
N GLU A 105 -5.14 -13.87 50.68
CA GLU A 105 -5.88 -12.83 51.41
C GLU A 105 -5.22 -11.46 51.25
N GLU A 106 -3.89 -11.35 51.41
CA GLU A 106 -3.15 -10.11 51.19
C GLU A 106 -3.35 -9.56 49.77
N ARG A 107 -3.25 -10.41 48.74
CA ARG A 107 -3.52 -10.01 47.35
C ARG A 107 -4.97 -9.55 47.17
N ALA A 108 -5.92 -10.18 47.83
CA ALA A 108 -7.32 -9.78 47.75
C ALA A 108 -7.56 -8.42 48.42
N LEU A 109 -6.92 -8.15 49.55
CA LEU A 109 -6.97 -6.85 50.22
C LEU A 109 -6.31 -5.76 49.35
N LEU A 110 -5.11 -6.00 48.82
CA LEU A 110 -4.41 -5.07 47.93
C LEU A 110 -5.27 -4.73 46.70
N LYS A 111 -5.92 -5.72 46.08
CA LYS A 111 -6.82 -5.49 44.94
C LYS A 111 -8.02 -4.62 45.31
N LYS A 112 -8.59 -4.79 46.50
CA LYS A 112 -9.71 -3.96 47.00
C LYS A 112 -9.25 -2.51 47.22
N GLU A 113 -8.08 -2.31 47.81
CA GLU A 113 -7.49 -0.99 48.02
C GLU A 113 -7.18 -0.31 46.69
N TRP A 114 -6.57 -1.04 45.75
CA TRP A 114 -6.29 -0.54 44.41
C TRP A 114 -7.56 -0.15 43.66
N ALA A 115 -8.62 -0.96 43.76
CA ALA A 115 -9.91 -0.64 43.14
C ALA A 115 -10.53 0.64 43.71
N ARG A 116 -10.44 0.85 45.04
CA ARG A 116 -10.89 2.11 45.68
C ARG A 116 -10.06 3.29 45.19
N PHE A 117 -8.73 3.16 45.20
CA PHE A 117 -7.83 4.21 44.74
C PHE A 117 -8.11 4.63 43.29
N LYS A 118 -8.23 3.67 42.36
CA LYS A 118 -8.53 3.96 40.95
C LYS A 118 -9.94 4.53 40.75
N HIS A 119 -10.89 4.18 41.62
CA HIS A 119 -12.21 4.81 41.62
C HIS A 119 -12.12 6.28 42.02
N ASP A 120 -11.43 6.59 43.11
CA ASP A 120 -11.27 7.96 43.60
C ASP A 120 -10.53 8.85 42.59
N GLU A 121 -9.46 8.33 41.98
CA GLU A 121 -8.74 9.01 40.89
C GLU A 121 -9.69 9.32 39.72
N ARG A 122 -10.48 8.33 39.29
CA ARG A 122 -11.43 8.52 38.18
C ARG A 122 -12.54 9.53 38.52
N VAL A 123 -13.05 9.52 39.75
CA VAL A 123 -14.05 10.49 40.21
C VAL A 123 -13.46 11.90 40.19
N ALA A 124 -12.20 12.07 40.64
CA ALA A 124 -11.51 13.35 40.58
C ALA A 124 -11.31 13.84 39.14
N ASP A 125 -10.91 12.97 38.22
CA ASP A 125 -10.76 13.30 36.79
C ASP A 125 -12.09 13.80 36.19
N PHE A 126 -13.19 13.09 36.47
CA PHE A 126 -14.51 13.51 35.98
C PHE A 126 -14.93 14.87 36.55
N GLN A 127 -14.69 15.12 37.85
CA GLN A 127 -14.96 16.43 38.44
C GLN A 127 -14.16 17.55 37.79
N ILE A 128 -12.90 17.29 37.41
CA ILE A 128 -12.07 18.27 36.69
C ILE A 128 -12.65 18.54 35.30
N ILE A 129 -12.98 17.49 34.55
CA ILE A 129 -13.57 17.62 33.21
C ILE A 129 -14.90 18.39 33.28
N ASP A 130 -15.77 18.05 34.23
CA ASP A 130 -17.05 18.73 34.41
C ASP A 130 -16.87 20.22 34.72
N ARG A 131 -15.91 20.57 35.59
CA ARG A 131 -15.58 21.97 35.89
C ARG A 131 -15.07 22.70 34.66
N LEU A 132 -14.18 22.07 33.89
CA LEU A 132 -13.64 22.65 32.66
C LEU A 132 -14.75 22.92 31.64
N VAL A 133 -15.62 21.94 31.39
CA VAL A 133 -16.75 22.07 30.46
C VAL A 133 -17.74 23.15 30.94
N GLN A 134 -18.07 23.18 32.23
CA GLN A 134 -18.92 24.24 32.79
C GLN A 134 -18.30 25.62 32.65
N SER A 135 -16.98 25.75 32.87
CA SER A 135 -16.28 27.03 32.71
C SER A 135 -16.25 27.48 31.25
N GLN A 136 -16.02 26.56 30.31
CA GLN A 136 -16.05 26.83 28.88
C GLN A 136 -17.44 27.29 28.44
N ASN A 137 -18.50 26.60 28.85
CA ASN A 137 -19.87 26.95 28.50
C ASN A 137 -20.26 28.33 29.05
N LYS A 138 -19.93 28.63 30.31
CA LYS A 138 -20.17 29.95 30.89
C LYS A 138 -19.45 31.06 30.13
N ALA A 139 -18.17 30.84 29.80
CA ALA A 139 -17.40 31.79 29.01
C ALA A 139 -18.01 32.03 27.62
N LEU A 140 -18.51 30.98 26.96
CA LEU A 140 -19.20 31.10 25.66
C LEU A 140 -20.55 31.83 25.78
N GLU A 141 -21.32 31.59 26.84
CA GLU A 141 -22.58 32.31 27.10
C GLU A 141 -22.35 33.80 27.36
N GLU A 142 -21.32 34.15 28.13
CA GLU A 142 -20.93 35.53 28.40
C GLU A 142 -20.46 36.22 27.11
N LEU A 143 -19.57 35.56 26.35
CA LEU A 143 -19.06 36.06 25.08
C LEU A 143 -20.18 36.29 24.06
N ARG A 144 -21.20 35.43 24.04
CA ARG A 144 -22.39 35.60 23.20
C ARG A 144 -23.20 36.83 23.58
N ARG A 145 -23.36 37.11 24.89
CA ARG A 145 -24.07 38.31 25.37
C ARG A 145 -23.33 39.60 25.00
N GLU A 146 -22.01 39.56 24.95
CA GLU A 146 -21.17 40.70 24.56
C GLU A 146 -21.13 40.90 23.05
N SER A 147 -20.93 39.82 22.27
CA SER A 147 -20.84 39.85 20.81
C SER A 147 -21.14 38.51 20.15
N GLU A 148 -22.15 38.47 19.29
CA GLU A 148 -22.51 37.26 18.53
C GLU A 148 -21.46 36.89 17.48
N ASP A 149 -20.80 37.88 16.85
CA ASP A 149 -19.81 37.63 15.79
C ASP A 149 -18.59 36.85 16.32
N LEU A 150 -18.08 37.21 17.51
CA LEU A 150 -16.97 36.48 18.14
C LEU A 150 -17.39 35.08 18.58
N TYR A 151 -18.66 34.90 18.98
CA TYR A 151 -19.19 33.61 19.38
C TYR A 151 -19.22 32.64 18.20
N GLN A 152 -19.66 33.11 17.03
CA GLN A 152 -19.63 32.33 15.80
C GLN A 152 -18.20 31.91 15.45
N ALA A 153 -17.25 32.85 15.48
CA ALA A 153 -15.85 32.56 15.22
C ALA A 153 -15.24 31.56 16.22
N ALA A 154 -15.60 31.62 17.50
CA ALA A 154 -15.07 30.75 18.55
C ALA A 154 -15.59 29.30 18.48
N ILE A 155 -16.75 29.07 17.87
CA ILE A 155 -17.35 27.73 17.71
C ILE A 155 -16.82 26.99 16.48
N GLU A 156 -16.29 27.73 15.50
CA GLU A 156 -15.69 27.13 14.32
C GLU A 156 -14.55 26.17 14.70
N VAL A 157 -14.55 25.00 14.06
CA VAL A 157 -13.52 23.99 14.29
C VAL A 157 -12.25 24.41 13.57
N ASP A 158 -11.17 24.61 14.32
CA ASP A 158 -9.86 24.88 13.73
C ASP A 158 -9.29 23.61 13.08
N LEU A 159 -9.27 23.61 11.74
CA LEU A 159 -8.72 22.51 10.95
C LEU A 159 -7.18 22.41 11.06
N GLN A 160 -6.49 23.45 11.53
CA GLN A 160 -5.03 23.44 11.73
C GLN A 160 -4.60 22.56 12.91
N LEU A 161 -5.53 22.24 13.82
CA LEU A 161 -5.27 21.32 14.92
C LEU A 161 -4.97 19.90 14.42
N LEU A 162 -5.39 19.51 13.21
CA LEU A 162 -5.18 18.17 12.68
C LEU A 162 -4.10 18.16 11.59
N PRO A 163 -3.08 17.27 11.65
CA PRO A 163 -2.88 16.17 12.60
C PRO A 163 -2.08 16.54 13.87
N VAL A 164 -2.59 16.20 15.06
CA VAL A 164 -1.84 16.31 16.32
C VAL A 164 -0.92 15.10 16.50
N THR A 165 0.36 15.34 16.79
CA THR A 165 1.29 14.29 17.24
C THR A 165 1.79 14.60 18.65
N LEU A 166 1.46 13.75 19.62
CA LEU A 166 1.91 13.87 21.01
C LEU A 166 2.86 12.72 21.33
N LYS A 167 3.98 13.03 21.98
CA LYS A 167 4.87 12.02 22.56
C LYS A 167 4.60 11.96 24.06
N GLY A 168 4.45 10.74 24.58
CA GLY A 168 4.24 10.53 26.01
C GLY A 168 5.46 10.95 26.85
N PRO A 169 5.29 11.11 28.17
CA PRO A 169 6.41 11.41 29.07
C PRO A 169 7.43 10.26 29.07
N VAL A 170 8.71 10.62 29.13
CA VAL A 170 9.83 9.68 29.27
C VAL A 170 10.16 9.45 30.75
N SER A 171 10.64 8.26 31.09
CA SER A 171 11.03 7.95 32.48
C SER A 171 12.17 8.84 33.00
N THR A 172 13.12 9.18 32.12
CA THR A 172 14.22 10.10 32.40
C THR A 172 14.34 11.15 31.30
N PRO A 173 14.64 12.42 31.62
CA PRO A 173 14.81 13.45 30.62
C PRO A 173 16.06 13.19 29.75
N PRO A 174 16.08 13.68 28.50
CA PRO A 174 17.20 13.47 27.59
C PRO A 174 18.47 14.16 28.08
N ILE A 175 19.60 13.46 27.97
CA ILE A 175 20.92 14.00 28.29
C ILE A 175 21.38 14.87 27.11
N LYS A 176 21.81 16.11 27.41
CA LYS A 176 22.32 17.04 26.39
C LYS A 176 23.60 16.48 25.77
N ASN A 177 23.70 16.51 24.45
CA ASN A 177 24.87 16.09 23.66
C ASN A 177 25.29 14.63 23.88
N TYR A 178 24.33 13.75 24.20
CA TYR A 178 24.61 12.32 24.26
C TYR A 178 24.96 11.79 22.86
N ALA A 179 26.19 11.31 22.69
CA ALA A 179 26.61 10.62 21.47
C ALA A 179 26.09 9.18 21.50
N SER A 180 25.00 8.94 20.77
CA SER A 180 24.49 7.58 20.57
C SER A 180 25.54 6.73 19.86
N PRO A 181 25.72 5.45 20.24
CA PRO A 181 26.51 4.53 19.45
C PRO A 181 25.94 4.38 18.03
N ASP A 182 26.83 4.09 17.08
CA ASP A 182 26.47 3.89 15.68
C ASP A 182 25.82 2.51 15.48
N GLY A 183 24.89 2.41 14.53
CA GLY A 183 24.16 1.18 14.23
C GLY A 183 23.13 1.32 13.11
N ASP A 184 22.93 0.23 12.37
CA ASP A 184 22.00 0.17 11.24
C ASP A 184 20.59 -0.29 11.67
N TYR A 185 19.57 0.43 11.21
CA TYR A 185 18.19 0.02 11.38
C TYR A 185 17.76 -0.91 10.24
N ILE A 186 17.55 -2.19 10.53
CA ILE A 186 17.02 -3.16 9.57
C ILE A 186 15.50 -3.27 9.77
N HIS A 187 14.73 -2.91 8.75
CA HIS A 187 13.27 -3.02 8.80
C HIS A 187 12.81 -4.46 8.54
N GLN A 188 12.42 -5.17 9.59
CA GLN A 188 12.05 -6.60 9.55
C GLN A 188 10.53 -6.86 9.50
N SER A 189 9.73 -5.96 8.94
CA SER A 189 8.27 -6.18 8.84
C SER A 189 7.93 -7.32 7.86
N MET A 190 7.01 -8.21 8.24
CA MET A 190 6.44 -9.18 7.30
C MET A 190 5.65 -8.46 6.19
N LYS A 191 5.93 -8.84 4.93
CA LYS A 191 5.15 -8.39 3.78
C LYS A 191 3.98 -9.34 3.57
N TRP A 192 2.77 -8.79 3.62
CA TRP A 192 1.52 -9.51 3.34
C TRP A 192 1.05 -9.07 1.94
N GLU A 193 1.01 -9.99 0.97
CA GLU A 193 0.55 -9.79 -0.42
C GLU A 193 -0.87 -10.29 -0.65
#